data_AF-A0A2I0KIB3-F1
#
_entry.id   AF-A0A2I0KIB3-F1
#
_cell.length_a   1.000
_cell.length_b   1.000
_cell.length_c   1.000
_cell.angle_alpha   90.00
_cell.angle_beta   90.00
_cell.angle_gamma   90.00
#
_symmetry.space_group_name_H-M   'P 1'
#
loop_
_entity.id
_entity.type
_entity.pdbx_description
1 polymer ?
#
loop_
_entity_poly.entity_id
_entity_poly.type
_entity_poly.pdbx_seq_one_letter_code
_entity_poly.pdbx_strand_id
1 'polypeptide(L)'
;MEVSDTQRVALATFMLEGDAQYWWEATQRRLDSNSSHVITWAEFMQAFYNKYFPASFRRTKEREFLNLKQGDLSVAEYEVKFTKLSRFAPTLAIDDERPWANEQ
;
A
#
# COMPACT_ATOMS: atom_id res chain seq x y z
N MET A 1 -11.93 4.53 -23.57
CA MET A 1 -12.39 5.72 -22.83
C MET A 1 -11.38 5.93 -21.72
N GLU A 2 -10.53 6.95 -21.83
CA GLU A 2 -9.58 7.30 -20.76
C GLU A 2 -10.35 7.97 -19.62
N VAL A 3 -10.19 7.48 -18.40
CA VAL A 3 -10.79 8.08 -17.20
C VAL A 3 -9.92 9.26 -16.78
N SER A 4 -10.51 10.45 -16.65
CA SER A 4 -9.78 11.64 -16.20
C SER A 4 -9.34 11.53 -14.74
N ASP A 5 -8.30 12.27 -14.36
CA ASP A 5 -7.85 12.33 -12.96
C ASP A 5 -8.97 12.76 -12.01
N THR A 6 -9.78 13.74 -12.41
CA THR A 6 -10.94 14.18 -11.64
C THR A 6 -11.98 13.09 -11.41
N GLN A 7 -12.26 12.26 -12.43
CA GLN A 7 -13.16 11.13 -12.31
C GLN A 7 -12.58 10.05 -11.39
N ARG A 8 -11.27 9.77 -11.47
CA ARG A 8 -10.60 8.81 -10.58
C ARG A 8 -10.64 9.25 -9.13
N VAL A 9 -10.34 10.52 -8.86
CA VAL A 9 -10.39 11.09 -7.51
C VAL A 9 -11.83 11.05 -6.97
N ALA A 10 -12.83 11.45 -7.77
CA ALA A 10 -14.23 11.40 -7.36
C ALA A 10 -14.68 9.98 -6.99
N LEU A 11 -14.35 8.97 -7.80
CA LEU A 11 -14.68 7.58 -7.52
C LEU A 11 -13.98 7.04 -6.27
N ALA A 12 -12.69 7.32 -6.11
CA ALA A 12 -11.94 6.84 -4.94
C ALA A 12 -12.43 7.48 -3.64
N THR A 13 -12.75 8.77 -3.68
CA THR A 13 -13.20 9.54 -2.52
C THR A 13 -14.64 9.21 -2.13
N PHE A 14 -15.48 8.81 -3.09
CA PHE A 14 -16.81 8.27 -2.84
C PHE A 14 -16.78 6.98 -2.01
N MET A 15 -15.71 6.18 -2.12
CA MET A 15 -15.53 4.95 -1.36
C MET A 15 -14.94 5.18 0.04
N LEU A 16 -14.61 6.41 0.41
CA LEU A 16 -14.10 6.73 1.75
C LEU A 16 -15.29 6.89 2.70
N GLU A 17 -15.25 6.16 3.80
CA GLU A 17 -16.29 6.18 4.83
C GLU A 17 -15.70 6.54 6.20
N GLY A 18 -16.53 7.09 7.09
CA GLY A 18 -16.16 7.42 8.46
C GLY A 18 -14.95 8.36 8.55
N ASP A 19 -13.97 8.00 9.38
CA ASP A 19 -12.75 8.79 9.61
C ASP A 19 -11.99 9.13 8.32
N ALA A 20 -12.06 8.24 7.32
CA ALA A 20 -11.36 8.46 6.07
C ALA A 20 -12.01 9.55 5.22
N GLN A 21 -13.34 9.63 5.24
CA GLN A 21 -14.09 10.70 4.61
C GLN A 21 -13.76 12.05 5.26
N TYR A 22 -13.84 12.13 6.60
CA TYR A 22 -13.56 13.37 7.35
C TYR A 22 -12.13 13.87 7.11
N TRP A 23 -11.16 12.95 7.11
CA TRP A 23 -9.78 13.29 6.78
C TRP A 23 -9.64 13.83 5.35
N TRP A 24 -10.31 13.20 4.38
CA TRP A 24 -10.22 13.63 2.98
C TRP A 24 -10.84 15.01 2.79
N GLU A 25 -12.00 15.31 3.36
CA GLU A 25 -12.63 16.64 3.30
C GLU A 25 -11.71 17.73 3.85
N ALA A 26 -11.05 17.48 5.00
CA ALA A 26 -10.10 18.40 5.58
C ALA A 26 -8.83 18.57 4.71
N THR A 27 -8.37 17.50 4.08
CA THR A 27 -7.19 17.52 3.19
C THR A 27 -7.49 18.23 1.88
N GLN A 28 -8.65 17.98 1.29
CA GLN A 28 -9.13 18.64 0.07
C GLN A 28 -9.22 20.16 0.26
N ARG A 29 -9.78 20.65 1.39
CA ARG A 29 -9.81 22.09 1.68
C ARG A 29 -8.42 22.73 1.76
N ARG A 30 -7.39 21.96 2.14
CA ARG A 30 -6.00 22.44 2.20
C ARG A 30 -5.31 22.42 0.84
N LEU A 31 -5.61 21.42 0.01
CA LEU A 31 -5.07 21.28 -1.34
C LEU A 31 -5.73 22.26 -2.32
N ASP A 32 -7.03 22.52 -2.15
CA ASP A 32 -7.81 23.48 -2.92
C ASP A 32 -8.03 24.79 -2.15
N SER A 33 -6.92 25.39 -1.67
CA SER A 33 -6.97 26.59 -0.83
C SER A 33 -7.57 27.81 -1.51
N ASN A 34 -7.58 27.84 -2.85
CA ASN A 34 -8.05 28.99 -3.66
C ASN A 34 -9.26 28.65 -4.56
N SER A 35 -9.93 27.51 -4.34
CA SER A 35 -11.11 27.06 -5.13
C SER A 35 -10.87 27.02 -6.64
N SER A 36 -9.63 26.82 -7.04
CA SER A 36 -9.17 26.81 -8.44
C SER A 36 -8.22 25.66 -8.72
N HIS A 37 -7.83 24.89 -7.69
CA HIS A 37 -6.90 23.78 -7.86
C HIS A 37 -7.66 22.49 -8.10
N VAL A 38 -7.45 21.90 -9.27
CA VAL A 38 -7.99 20.59 -9.59
C VAL A 38 -7.04 19.55 -9.01
N ILE A 39 -7.49 18.85 -7.98
CA ILE A 39 -6.70 17.78 -7.36
C ILE A 39 -6.52 16.65 -8.36
N THR A 40 -5.26 16.37 -8.70
CA THR A 40 -4.86 15.29 -9.59
C THR A 40 -4.94 13.93 -8.87
N TRP A 41 -4.97 12.85 -9.64
CA TRP A 41 -4.94 11.51 -9.08
C TRP A 41 -3.64 11.26 -8.29
N ALA A 42 -2.52 11.82 -8.76
CA ALA A 42 -1.23 11.71 -8.10
C ALA A 42 -1.22 12.37 -6.72
N GLU A 43 -1.80 13.57 -6.58
CA GLU A 43 -1.89 14.28 -5.29
C GLU A 43 -2.79 13.56 -4.30
N PHE A 44 -3.94 13.05 -4.75
CA PHE A 44 -4.80 12.19 -3.93
C PHE A 44 -4.02 10.97 -3.41
N MET A 45 -3.38 10.23 -4.31
CA MET A 45 -2.63 9.01 -3.94
C MET A 45 -1.47 9.32 -3.00
N GLN A 46 -0.75 10.42 -3.21
CA GLN A 46 0.32 10.84 -2.33
C GLN A 46 -0.21 11.16 -0.92
N ALA A 47 -1.30 11.94 -0.82
CA ALA A 47 -1.92 12.26 0.47
C ALA A 47 -2.45 10.99 1.17
N PHE A 48 -3.11 10.11 0.42
CA PHE A 48 -3.65 8.86 0.91
C PHE A 48 -2.56 7.93 1.46
N TYR A 49 -1.49 7.70 0.70
CA TYR A 49 -0.38 6.87 1.16
C TYR A 49 0.36 7.49 2.33
N ASN A 50 0.52 8.81 2.38
CA ASN A 50 1.15 9.46 3.54
C ASN A 50 0.34 9.28 4.82
N LYS A 51 -0.99 9.31 4.74
CA LYS A 51 -1.89 9.13 5.89
C LYS A 51 -2.00 7.67 6.34
N TYR A 52 -2.24 6.75 5.41
CA TYR A 52 -2.60 5.36 5.73
C TYR A 52 -1.46 4.36 5.56
N PHE A 53 -0.43 4.71 4.78
CA PHE A 53 0.75 3.86 4.54
C PHE A 53 2.07 4.62 4.79
N PRO A 54 2.24 5.23 5.99
CA PRO A 54 3.44 5.99 6.29
C PRO A 54 4.69 5.11 6.21
N ALA A 55 5.85 5.73 5.98
CA ALA A 55 7.12 5.01 5.88
C ALA A 55 7.42 4.16 7.14
N SER A 56 6.99 4.60 8.32
CA SER A 56 7.11 3.83 9.57
C SER A 56 6.31 2.52 9.52
N PHE A 57 5.08 2.56 9.03
CA PHE A 57 4.25 1.36 8.85
C PHE A 57 4.90 0.39 7.87
N ARG A 58 5.38 0.90 6.73
CA ARG A 58 6.09 0.08 5.73
C ARG A 58 7.33 -0.60 6.31
N ARG A 59 8.17 0.14 7.04
CA ARG A 59 9.36 -0.41 7.74
C ARG A 59 8.99 -1.45 8.79
N THR A 60 7.89 -1.26 9.51
CA THR A 60 7.39 -2.26 10.46
C THR A 60 7.00 -3.55 9.73
N LYS A 61 6.27 -3.45 8.60
CA LYS A 61 5.91 -4.62 7.79
C LYS A 61 7.11 -5.32 7.17
N GLU A 62 8.10 -4.57 6.71
CA GLU A 62 9.38 -5.12 6.24
C GLU A 62 10.12 -5.87 7.36
N ARG A 63 10.14 -5.32 8.58
CA ARG A 63 10.74 -6.01 9.74
C ARG A 63 9.96 -7.25 10.15
N GLU A 64 8.63 -7.22 10.09
CA GLU A 64 7.79 -8.40 10.29
C GLU A 64 8.12 -9.49 9.27
N PHE A 65 8.31 -9.11 8.00
CA PHE A 65 8.72 -10.02 6.92
C PHE A 65 10.09 -10.65 7.18
N LEU A 66 11.10 -9.83 7.47
CA LEU A 66 12.48 -10.28 7.71
C LEU A 66 12.60 -11.22 8.92
N ASN A 67 11.74 -11.05 9.92
CA ASN A 67 11.71 -11.92 11.09
C ASN A 67 10.68 -13.06 10.98
N LEU A 68 9.99 -13.18 9.83
CA LEU A 68 9.00 -14.22 9.63
C LEU A 68 9.71 -15.58 9.58
N LYS A 69 9.39 -16.43 10.55
CA LYS A 69 9.81 -17.83 10.60
C LYS A 69 8.55 -18.68 10.68
N GLN A 70 8.58 -19.88 10.09
CA GLN A 70 7.45 -20.79 10.17
C GLN A 70 7.09 -21.10 11.63
N GLY A 71 8.08 -21.49 12.45
CA GLY A 71 7.84 -21.83 13.86
C GLY A 71 6.76 -22.91 13.99
N ASP A 72 5.75 -22.65 14.81
CA ASP A 72 4.61 -23.55 15.03
C ASP A 72 3.48 -23.37 14.00
N LEU A 73 3.63 -22.48 13.00
CA LEU A 73 2.64 -22.29 11.96
C LEU A 73 2.62 -23.48 10.99
N SER A 74 1.42 -23.83 10.53
CA SER A 74 1.30 -24.72 9.39
C SER A 74 1.90 -24.07 8.14
N VAL A 75 2.32 -24.88 7.17
CA VAL A 75 2.88 -24.40 5.90
C VAL A 75 1.90 -23.46 5.19
N ALA A 76 0.60 -23.75 5.23
CA ALA A 76 -0.43 -22.91 4.62
C ALA A 76 -0.55 -21.53 5.31
N GLU A 77 -0.52 -21.48 6.64
CA GLU A 77 -0.58 -20.22 7.38
C GLU A 77 0.68 -19.38 7.20
N TYR A 78 1.84 -20.03 7.11
CA TYR A 78 3.09 -19.37 6.81
C TYR A 78 3.07 -18.77 5.40
N GLU A 79 2.65 -19.53 4.38
CA GLU A 79 2.54 -19.05 3.00
C GLU A 79 1.64 -17.82 2.91
N VAL A 80 0.46 -17.86 3.54
CA VAL A 80 -0.46 -16.71 3.54
C VAL A 80 0.18 -15.47 4.18
N LYS A 81 0.94 -15.64 5.27
CA LYS A 81 1.67 -14.53 5.90
C LYS A 81 2.82 -14.03 5.03
N PHE A 82 3.58 -14.93 4.44
CA PHE A 82 4.70 -14.62 3.56
C PHE A 82 4.23 -13.80 2.36
N THR A 83 3.21 -14.28 1.64
CA THR A 83 2.64 -13.61 0.45
C THR A 83 2.03 -12.24 0.78
N LYS A 84 1.48 -12.06 1.98
CA LYS A 84 0.97 -10.75 2.43
C LYS A 84 2.11 -9.77 2.75
N LEU A 85 3.15 -10.24 3.42
CA LEU A 85 4.25 -9.40 3.90
C LEU A 85 5.30 -9.09 2.82
N SER A 86 5.50 -9.98 1.85
CA SER A 86 6.44 -9.81 0.74
C SER A 86 6.15 -8.56 -0.10
N ARG A 87 4.89 -8.15 -0.17
CA ARG A 87 4.41 -6.91 -0.82
C ARG A 87 5.06 -5.64 -0.28
N PHE A 88 5.52 -5.66 0.97
CA PHE A 88 6.16 -4.53 1.63
C PHE A 88 7.69 -4.55 1.50
N ALA A 89 8.26 -5.65 0.97
CA ALA A 89 9.69 -5.86 0.81
C ALA A 89 10.02 -6.43 -0.59
N PRO A 90 9.65 -5.73 -1.68
CA PRO A 90 9.78 -6.25 -3.05
C PRO A 90 11.22 -6.56 -3.46
N THR A 91 12.22 -5.92 -2.86
CA THR A 91 13.65 -6.19 -3.09
C THR A 91 14.17 -7.44 -2.37
N LEU A 92 13.44 -7.94 -1.36
CA LEU A 92 13.84 -9.09 -0.54
C LEU A 92 13.03 -10.35 -0.87
N ALA A 93 11.91 -10.21 -1.56
CA ALA A 93 11.05 -11.33 -1.98
C ALA A 93 11.58 -12.07 -3.23
N ILE A 94 12.66 -11.57 -3.83
CA ILE A 94 13.38 -12.24 -4.92
C ILE A 94 14.47 -13.10 -4.28
N ASP A 95 14.09 -14.29 -3.80
CA ASP A 95 15.02 -15.37 -3.51
C ASP A 95 14.64 -16.56 -4.38
N ASP A 96 14.77 -16.34 -5.70
CA ASP A 96 14.59 -17.35 -6.74
C ASP A 96 15.96 -17.63 -7.40
N GLU A 97 16.95 -18.03 -6.60
CA GLU A 97 18.05 -18.86 -7.07
C GLU A 97 18.22 -20.06 -6.12
N ARG A 98 17.30 -21.01 -6.27
CA ARG A 98 17.37 -22.36 -5.69
C ARG A 98 18.62 -23.10 -6.22
N PRO A 99 19.63 -23.45 -5.40
CA PRO A 99 20.84 -24.17 -5.85
C PRO A 99 20.67 -25.69 -6.03
N TRP A 100 19.45 -26.23 -5.97
CA TRP A 100 19.23 -27.70 -5.97
C TRP A 100 19.03 -28.31 -7.36
N ALA A 101 19.27 -27.57 -8.44
CA ALA A 101 19.21 -28.11 -9.81
C ALA A 101 20.48 -28.84 -10.26
N ASN A 102 21.28 -29.39 -9.33
CA ASN A 102 22.45 -30.23 -9.62
C ASN A 102 22.46 -31.47 -8.72
N GLU A 103 21.54 -32.40 -8.94
CA GLU A 103 21.72 -33.80 -8.56
C GLU A 103 20.73 -34.67 -9.34
N GLN A 104 21.19 -35.10 -10.53
CA GLN A 104 21.12 -36.43 -11.16
C GLN A 104 21.54 -36.28 -12.62
#